data_AF-A0A5M4AKT4-F1
#
_entry.id   AF-A0A5M4AKT4-F1
#
_cell.length_a   1.000
_cell.length_b   1.000
_cell.length_c   1.000
_cell.angle_alpha   90.00
_cell.angle_beta   90.00
_cell.angle_gamma   90.00
#
_symmetry.space_group_name_H-M   'P 1'
#
loop_
_entity.id
_entity.type
_entity.pdbx_description
1 polymer ?
#
loop_
_entity_poly.entity_id
_entity_poly.type
_entity_poly.pdbx_seq_one_letter_code
_entity_poly.pdbx_strand_id
1 'polypeptide(L)'
;MVNVLQSVIMTKGKEMVLTPTYYVYKMYSVHQDVRLVPINLKSDSYTYKGDSIPSISSSASLKDGVMSITLCNLNPDKAETLECDIPNVQYRQASGKIVDGKTMDSYNDLGKKEEVALSDFSVEKPKNGKLNITLPAHSVVLVQLK
;
A
#
# COMPACT_ATOMS: atom_id res chain seq x y z
N MET A 1 23.68 -1.72 -15.62
CA MET A 1 23.99 -1.67 -14.17
C MET A 1 22.72 -1.23 -13.46
N VAL A 2 22.10 -2.10 -12.64
CA VAL A 2 20.76 -1.86 -12.06
C VAL A 2 20.81 -1.72 -10.53
N ASN A 3 22.00 -1.75 -9.91
CA ASN A 3 22.18 -1.79 -8.45
C ASN A 3 22.68 -0.44 -7.90
N VAL A 4 21.88 0.62 -8.00
CA VAL A 4 22.24 1.99 -7.56
C VAL A 4 21.14 2.59 -6.69
N LEU A 5 21.49 3.06 -5.48
CA LEU A 5 20.56 3.63 -4.51
C LEU A 5 19.35 2.72 -4.23
N GLN A 6 18.13 3.26 -4.25
CA GLN A 6 16.88 2.53 -4.06
C GLN A 6 16.41 1.93 -5.40
N SER A 7 17.17 0.96 -5.90
CA SER A 7 16.85 0.26 -7.15
C SER A 7 15.60 -0.61 -7.03
N VAL A 8 14.82 -0.70 -8.10
CA VAL A 8 13.66 -1.60 -8.16
C VAL A 8 14.09 -3.07 -8.34
N ILE A 9 15.20 -3.32 -9.04
CA ILE A 9 15.70 -4.68 -9.33
C ILE A 9 17.18 -4.73 -8.96
N MET A 10 17.61 -5.82 -8.33
CA MET A 10 19.03 -6.11 -8.11
C MET A 10 19.46 -7.32 -8.94
N THR A 11 20.70 -7.29 -9.46
CA THR A 11 21.25 -8.35 -10.31
C THR A 11 22.68 -8.72 -9.92
N LYS A 12 23.05 -9.99 -10.08
CA LYS A 12 24.43 -10.49 -9.92
C LYS A 12 24.67 -11.65 -10.88
N GLY A 13 25.46 -11.44 -11.93
CA GLY A 13 25.64 -12.44 -12.97
C GLY A 13 24.31 -12.79 -13.64
N LYS A 14 23.85 -14.04 -13.49
CA LYS A 14 22.55 -14.52 -14.02
C LYS A 14 21.41 -14.40 -13.00
N GLU A 15 21.72 -14.05 -11.75
CA GLU A 15 20.72 -13.91 -10.69
C GLU A 15 20.06 -12.54 -10.73
N MET A 16 18.77 -12.52 -10.38
CA MET A 16 17.94 -11.32 -10.28
C MET A 16 17.02 -11.45 -9.07
N VAL A 17 16.78 -10.34 -8.38
CA VAL A 17 15.78 -10.25 -7.31
C VAL A 17 14.98 -8.96 -7.45
N LEU A 18 13.68 -9.04 -7.21
CA LEU A 18 12.79 -7.89 -7.17
C LEU A 18 12.79 -7.31 -5.75
N THR A 19 13.03 -6.02 -5.64
CA THR A 19 13.05 -5.36 -4.32
C THR A 19 11.63 -5.03 -3.84
N PRO A 20 11.42 -4.76 -2.54
CA PRO A 20 10.17 -4.18 -2.05
C PRO A 20 9.72 -2.95 -2.85
N THR A 21 10.65 -2.11 -3.27
CA THR A 21 10.38 -0.92 -4.11
C THR A 21 9.73 -1.31 -5.45
N TYR A 22 10.18 -2.39 -6.10
CA TYR A 22 9.53 -2.88 -7.32
C TYR A 22 8.06 -3.23 -7.07
N TYR A 23 7.76 -3.91 -5.97
CA TYR A 23 6.40 -4.32 -5.65
C TYR A 23 5.49 -3.13 -5.37
N VAL A 24 6.00 -2.09 -4.71
CA VAL A 24 5.26 -0.82 -4.53
C VAL A 24 5.01 -0.14 -5.89
N TYR A 25 6.01 -0.06 -6.77
CA TYR A 25 5.82 0.48 -8.13
C TYR A 25 4.79 -0.32 -8.93
N LYS A 26 4.87 -1.64 -8.88
CA LYS A 26 3.91 -2.54 -9.53
C LYS A 26 2.49 -2.32 -8.99
N MET A 27 2.33 -2.19 -7.67
CA MET A 27 1.06 -1.87 -7.03
C MET A 27 0.51 -0.51 -7.50
N TYR A 28 1.34 0.52 -7.54
CA TYR A 28 0.95 1.88 -7.89
C TYR A 28 0.72 2.10 -9.39
N SER A 29 1.00 1.12 -10.25
CA SER A 29 0.76 1.21 -11.70
C SER A 29 -0.70 1.56 -12.06
N VAL A 30 -1.66 1.22 -11.19
CA VAL A 30 -3.09 1.58 -11.34
C VAL A 30 -3.34 3.09 -11.27
N HIS A 31 -2.39 3.86 -10.75
CA HIS A 31 -2.44 5.33 -10.63
C HIS A 31 -1.80 6.08 -11.81
N GLN A 32 -1.40 5.39 -12.88
CA GLN A 32 -0.79 6.02 -14.06
C GLN A 32 -1.88 6.49 -15.05
N ASP A 33 -1.81 7.77 -15.44
CA ASP A 33 -2.73 8.42 -16.38
C ASP A 33 -4.22 8.29 -15.98
N VAL A 34 -4.51 8.62 -14.71
CA VAL A 34 -5.85 8.52 -14.12
C VAL A 34 -6.26 9.79 -13.39
N ARG A 35 -7.56 9.89 -13.07
CA ARG A 35 -8.10 11.03 -12.35
C ARG A 35 -7.82 10.89 -10.84
N LEU A 36 -7.07 11.83 -10.28
CA LEU A 36 -6.91 11.97 -8.83
C LEU A 36 -8.28 12.21 -8.17
N VAL A 37 -8.55 11.50 -7.08
CA VAL A 37 -9.72 11.71 -6.23
C VAL A 37 -9.25 12.41 -4.96
N PRO A 38 -9.74 13.63 -4.66
CA PRO A 38 -9.40 14.33 -3.42
C PRO A 38 -9.82 13.50 -2.22
N ILE A 39 -8.93 13.44 -1.23
CA ILE A 39 -9.14 12.75 0.04
C ILE A 39 -8.96 13.73 1.18
N ASN A 40 -9.74 13.55 2.24
CA ASN A 40 -9.55 14.22 3.51
C ASN A 40 -9.20 13.17 4.55
N LEU A 41 -7.91 13.04 4.87
CA LEU A 41 -7.41 12.06 5.81
C LEU A 41 -7.22 12.71 7.18
N LYS A 42 -7.83 12.10 8.21
CA LYS A 42 -7.47 12.32 9.60
C LYS A 42 -6.79 11.05 10.10
N SER A 43 -5.57 11.18 10.59
CA SER A 43 -4.83 10.09 11.21
C SER A 43 -4.16 10.58 12.48
N ASP A 44 -3.85 9.65 13.38
CA ASP A 44 -2.96 9.91 14.49
C ASP A 44 -1.55 10.28 13.99
N SER A 45 -0.70 10.72 14.90
CA SER A 45 0.73 10.87 14.64
C SER A 45 1.49 9.65 15.15
N TYR A 46 2.45 9.17 14.37
CA TYR A 46 3.52 8.33 14.86
C TYR A 46 4.67 9.23 15.35
N THR A 47 5.05 9.08 16.61
CA THR A 47 6.14 9.85 17.23
C THR A 47 7.28 8.94 17.64
N TYR A 48 8.50 9.27 17.24
CA TYR A 48 9.71 8.56 17.63
C TYR A 48 10.80 9.55 18.02
N LYS A 49 11.31 9.44 19.24
CA LYS A 49 12.39 10.30 19.79
C LYS A 49 12.12 11.81 19.69
N GLY A 50 10.85 12.22 19.74
CA GLY A 50 10.44 13.62 19.68
C GLY A 50 10.05 14.13 18.28
N ASP A 51 10.34 13.36 17.23
CA ASP A 51 9.89 13.66 15.87
C ASP A 51 8.55 12.98 15.59
N SER A 52 7.65 13.68 14.88
CA SER A 52 6.29 13.21 14.59
C SER A 52 5.96 13.30 13.11
N ILE A 53 5.30 12.26 12.61
CA ILE A 53 4.73 12.20 11.25
C ILE A 53 3.28 11.68 11.33
N PRO A 54 2.42 11.95 10.33
CA PRO A 54 1.14 11.25 10.23
C PRO A 54 1.36 9.73 10.21
N SER A 55 0.59 8.98 11.00
CA SER A 55 0.71 7.52 11.03
C SER A 55 0.27 6.89 9.71
N ILE A 56 -0.60 7.56 8.96
CA ILE A 56 -1.10 7.10 7.66
C ILE A 56 -0.76 8.11 6.57
N SER A 57 -0.32 7.59 5.43
CA SER A 57 -0.31 8.32 4.15
C SER A 57 -1.29 7.66 3.19
N SER A 58 -1.95 8.44 2.34
CA SER A 58 -2.96 7.91 1.43
C SER A 58 -3.07 8.67 0.12
N SER A 59 -3.57 7.98 -0.90
CA SER A 59 -3.91 8.55 -2.21
C SER A 59 -5.08 7.78 -2.81
N ALA A 60 -5.88 8.43 -3.65
CA ALA A 60 -6.98 7.78 -4.34
C ALA A 60 -7.10 8.25 -5.78
N SER A 61 -7.52 7.36 -6.67
CA SER A 61 -7.80 7.70 -8.06
C SER A 61 -8.97 6.92 -8.62
N LEU A 62 -9.57 7.44 -9.69
CA LEU A 62 -10.67 6.81 -10.41
C LEU A 62 -10.30 6.61 -11.88
N LYS A 63 -10.49 5.39 -12.37
CA LYS A 63 -10.38 5.04 -13.80
C LYS A 63 -11.48 4.05 -14.16
N ASP A 64 -12.26 4.34 -15.20
CA ASP A 64 -13.28 3.44 -15.74
C ASP A 64 -14.25 2.88 -14.67
N GLY A 65 -14.65 3.73 -13.71
CA GLY A 65 -15.52 3.35 -12.59
C GLY A 65 -14.84 2.59 -11.45
N VAL A 66 -13.55 2.25 -11.58
CA VAL A 66 -12.76 1.58 -10.54
C VAL A 66 -12.07 2.61 -9.66
N MET A 67 -12.45 2.67 -8.39
CA MET A 67 -11.76 3.47 -7.37
C MET A 67 -10.58 2.68 -6.85
N SER A 68 -9.38 3.23 -6.96
CA SER A 68 -8.15 2.67 -6.37
C SER A 68 -7.71 3.58 -5.24
N ILE A 69 -7.51 3.02 -4.04
CA ILE A 69 -7.09 3.73 -2.83
C ILE A 69 -5.81 3.06 -2.35
N THR A 70 -4.70 3.80 -2.28
CA THR A 70 -3.46 3.34 -1.68
C THR A 70 -3.29 3.94 -0.30
N LEU A 71 -2.91 3.11 0.67
CA LEU A 71 -2.76 3.45 2.08
C LEU A 71 -1.40 2.93 2.57
N CYS A 72 -0.63 3.77 3.24
CA CYS A 72 0.61 3.38 3.89
C CYS A 72 0.44 3.54 5.40
N ASN A 73 0.73 2.49 6.18
CA ASN A 73 0.88 2.60 7.62
C ASN A 73 2.35 2.77 7.96
N LEU A 74 2.70 3.97 8.44
CA LEU A 74 4.06 4.38 8.77
C LEU A 74 4.45 4.00 10.21
N ASN A 75 3.50 3.49 11.00
CA ASN A 75 3.80 2.97 12.33
C ASN A 75 4.42 1.57 12.20
N PRO A 76 5.65 1.35 12.71
CA PRO A 76 6.32 0.06 12.59
C PRO A 76 5.74 -1.03 13.50
N ASP A 77 5.01 -0.64 14.56
CA ASP A 77 4.64 -1.56 15.64
C ASP A 77 3.12 -1.67 15.85
N LYS A 78 2.32 -0.75 15.28
CA LYS A 78 0.88 -0.66 15.54
C LYS A 78 0.08 -0.77 14.23
N ALA A 79 -0.92 -1.65 14.23
CA ALA A 79 -1.95 -1.66 13.20
C ALA A 79 -2.91 -0.47 13.38
N GLU A 80 -3.37 0.10 12.27
CA GLU A 80 -4.25 1.27 12.26
C GLU A 80 -5.58 0.94 11.58
N THR A 81 -6.70 1.27 12.22
CA THR A 81 -8.03 1.08 11.65
C THR A 81 -8.58 2.39 11.13
N LEU A 82 -9.05 2.37 9.89
CA LEU A 82 -9.62 3.52 9.19
C LEU A 82 -11.08 3.24 8.84
N GLU A 83 -11.92 4.24 9.10
CA GLU A 83 -13.26 4.33 8.55
C GLU A 83 -13.24 5.38 7.43
N CYS A 84 -13.52 4.94 6.21
CA CYS A 84 -13.53 5.78 5.03
C CYS A 84 -14.97 6.01 4.56
N ASP A 85 -15.40 7.27 4.54
CA ASP A 85 -16.65 7.68 3.90
C ASP A 85 -16.47 7.76 2.37
N ILE A 86 -17.23 6.95 1.64
CA ILE A 86 -17.21 6.83 0.19
C ILE A 86 -18.61 7.20 -0.33
N PRO A 87 -18.90 8.50 -0.48
CA PRO A 87 -20.24 8.96 -0.80
C PRO A 87 -20.63 8.64 -2.25
N ASN A 88 -21.94 8.47 -2.46
CA ASN A 88 -22.60 8.55 -3.76
C ASN A 88 -22.19 7.53 -4.84
N VAL A 89 -21.57 6.40 -4.47
CA VAL A 89 -21.27 5.30 -5.39
C VAL A 89 -21.50 3.94 -4.72
N GLN A 90 -22.34 3.08 -5.33
CA GLN A 90 -22.51 1.71 -4.88
C GLN A 90 -21.54 0.78 -5.60
N TYR A 91 -20.44 0.44 -4.94
CA TYR A 91 -19.52 -0.60 -5.39
C TYR A 91 -20.06 -1.98 -5.05
N ARG A 92 -19.96 -2.91 -6.00
CA ARG A 92 -20.43 -4.29 -5.86
C ARG A 92 -19.33 -5.21 -5.34
N GLN A 93 -18.08 -4.88 -5.60
CA GLN A 93 -16.91 -5.68 -5.26
C GLN A 93 -15.80 -4.82 -4.65
N ALA A 94 -15.02 -5.44 -3.77
CA ALA A 94 -13.77 -4.90 -3.27
C ALA A 94 -12.70 -5.98 -3.36
N SER A 95 -11.48 -5.55 -3.67
CA SER A 95 -10.29 -6.40 -3.70
C SER A 95 -9.12 -5.63 -3.15
N GLY A 96 -8.22 -6.30 -2.43
CA GLY A 96 -7.05 -5.69 -1.83
C GLY A 96 -5.76 -6.37 -2.23
N LYS A 97 -4.68 -5.59 -2.24
CA LYS A 97 -3.30 -6.07 -2.28
C LYS A 97 -2.50 -5.41 -1.17
N ILE A 98 -1.50 -6.12 -0.64
CA ILE A 98 -0.58 -5.59 0.38
C ILE A 98 0.87 -5.90 0.00
N VAL A 99 1.76 -5.00 0.39
CA VAL A 99 3.20 -5.21 0.48
C VAL A 99 3.59 -4.92 1.93
N ASP A 100 4.04 -5.95 2.62
CA ASP A 100 4.50 -5.92 4.00
C ASP A 100 5.64 -6.94 4.20
N GLY A 101 6.25 -6.89 5.38
CA GLY A 101 7.31 -7.80 5.80
C GLY A 101 7.04 -8.35 7.18
N LYS A 102 7.83 -9.33 7.63
CA LYS A 102 7.73 -9.85 9.01
C LYS A 102 8.22 -8.82 10.03
N THR A 103 9.17 -7.98 9.61
CA THR A 103 9.79 -6.90 10.38
C THR A 103 9.94 -5.68 9.48
N MET A 104 10.10 -4.50 10.08
CA MET A 104 10.27 -3.23 9.34
C MET A 104 11.49 -3.24 8.39
N ASP A 105 12.52 -4.02 8.70
CA ASP A 105 13.75 -4.15 7.90
C ASP A 105 13.78 -5.38 6.99
N SER A 106 12.65 -6.09 6.83
CA SER A 106 12.54 -7.22 5.90
C SER A 106 12.87 -6.82 4.46
N TYR A 107 13.62 -7.64 3.74
CA TYR A 107 14.07 -7.37 2.37
C TYR A 107 14.19 -8.66 1.55
N ASN A 108 14.28 -8.51 0.22
CA ASN A 108 14.57 -9.62 -0.68
C ASN A 108 16.05 -9.64 -1.05
N ASP A 109 16.64 -10.83 -1.06
CA ASP A 109 18.06 -11.04 -1.35
C ASP A 109 18.25 -12.04 -2.50
N LEU A 110 19.39 -11.96 -3.16
CA LEU A 110 19.74 -12.86 -4.27
C LEU A 110 19.86 -14.31 -3.76
N GLY A 111 19.32 -15.25 -4.54
CA GLY A 111 19.35 -16.68 -4.22
C GLY A 111 18.46 -17.11 -3.04
N LYS A 112 17.71 -16.19 -2.42
CA LYS A 112 16.74 -16.51 -1.36
C LYS A 112 15.31 -16.42 -1.89
N LYS A 113 14.39 -17.10 -1.22
CA LYS A 113 12.95 -16.90 -1.44
C LYS A 113 12.60 -15.47 -1.03
N GLU A 114 11.77 -14.79 -1.82
CA GLU A 114 11.31 -13.44 -1.50
C GLU A 114 10.50 -13.45 -0.20
N GLU A 115 10.86 -12.53 0.70
CA GLU A 115 10.20 -12.32 1.99
C GLU A 115 9.17 -11.19 1.91
N VAL A 116 9.38 -10.21 1.03
CA VAL A 116 8.52 -9.04 0.83
C VAL A 116 8.06 -9.00 -0.62
N ALA A 117 6.78 -9.28 -0.85
CA ALA A 117 6.20 -9.30 -2.19
C ALA A 117 4.75 -8.82 -2.16
N LEU A 118 4.15 -8.66 -3.34
CA LEU A 118 2.74 -8.33 -3.46
C LEU A 118 1.87 -9.55 -3.13
N SER A 119 1.03 -9.45 -2.11
CA SER A 119 0.11 -10.50 -1.67
C SER A 119 -1.35 -10.02 -1.64
N ASP A 120 -2.29 -10.94 -1.48
CA ASP A 120 -3.72 -10.62 -1.37
C ASP A 120 -4.03 -9.99 -0.01
N PHE A 121 -4.81 -8.91 -0.02
CA PHE A 121 -5.31 -8.26 1.18
C PHE A 121 -6.83 -8.37 1.23
N SER A 122 -7.35 -8.93 2.32
CA SER A 122 -8.79 -9.09 2.52
C SER A 122 -9.42 -7.74 2.88
N VAL A 123 -10.42 -7.33 2.12
CA VAL A 123 -11.16 -6.09 2.35
C VAL A 123 -12.62 -6.29 1.96
N GLU A 124 -13.53 -5.88 2.83
CA GLU A 124 -14.95 -5.92 2.54
C GLU A 124 -15.35 -4.75 1.64
N LYS A 125 -16.41 -4.94 0.84
CA LYS A 125 -17.01 -3.82 0.11
C LYS A 125 -17.65 -2.80 1.06
N PRO A 126 -17.74 -1.52 0.67
CA PRO A 126 -18.39 -0.50 1.49
C PRO A 126 -19.83 -0.88 1.81
N LYS A 127 -20.24 -0.67 3.07
CA LYS A 127 -21.62 -0.85 3.55
C LYS A 127 -22.17 0.52 3.93
N ASN A 128 -23.32 0.90 3.37
CA ASN A 128 -23.94 2.22 3.59
C ASN A 128 -22.98 3.40 3.34
N GLY A 129 -22.12 3.30 2.32
CA GLY A 129 -21.12 4.32 1.99
C GLY A 129 -19.90 4.33 2.91
N LYS A 130 -19.76 3.37 3.84
CA LYS A 130 -18.60 3.28 4.74
C LYS A 130 -17.75 2.07 4.44
N LEU A 131 -16.45 2.29 4.30
CA LEU A 131 -15.43 1.25 4.13
C LEU A 131 -14.56 1.20 5.39
N ASN A 132 -14.49 0.04 6.02
CA ASN A 132 -13.62 -0.19 7.18
C ASN A 132 -12.39 -0.99 6.74
N ILE A 133 -11.20 -0.51 7.09
CA ILE A 133 -9.93 -1.13 6.73
C ILE A 133 -9.04 -1.14 7.97
N THR A 134 -8.44 -2.29 8.28
CA THR A 134 -7.36 -2.39 9.27
C THR A 134 -6.06 -2.62 8.54
N LEU A 135 -5.17 -1.63 8.60
CA LEU A 135 -3.83 -1.67 8.02
C LEU A 135 -2.86 -2.31 9.01
N PRO A 136 -2.17 -3.40 8.65
CA PRO A 136 -1.07 -3.92 9.45
C PRO A 136 0.00 -2.85 9.69
N ALA A 137 0.81 -3.02 10.73
CA ALA A 137 1.99 -2.19 10.93
C ALA A 137 2.92 -2.25 9.70
N HIS A 138 3.70 -1.19 9.44
CA HIS A 138 4.71 -1.11 8.37
C HIS A 138 4.27 -1.67 7.00
N SER A 139 3.06 -1.29 6.55
CA SER A 139 2.45 -1.87 5.35
C SER A 139 2.10 -0.82 4.29
N VAL A 140 2.05 -1.27 3.04
CA VAL A 140 1.47 -0.54 1.91
C VAL A 140 0.31 -1.38 1.36
N VAL A 141 -0.89 -0.83 1.33
CA VAL A 141 -2.12 -1.50 0.91
C VAL A 141 -2.74 -0.76 -0.26
N LEU A 142 -3.17 -1.50 -1.28
CA LEU A 142 -4.04 -1.03 -2.35
C LEU A 142 -5.42 -1.67 -2.17
N VAL A 143 -6.47 -0.86 -2.12
CA VAL A 143 -7.86 -1.28 -2.21
C VAL A 143 -8.43 -0.83 -3.53
N GLN A 144 -9.08 -1.74 -4.25
CA GLN A 144 -9.83 -1.43 -5.46
C GLN A 144 -11.31 -1.75 -5.27
N LEU A 145 -12.16 -0.79 -5.61
CA LEU A 145 -13.62 -0.90 -5.53
C LEU A 145 -14.19 -0.83 -6.94
N LYS A 146 -15.11 -1.76 -7.25
CA LYS A 146 -15.76 -1.92 -8.56
C LYS A 146 -17.27 -2.02 -8.41
#